data_AF-A0AAW9BTA1-F1
#
_entry.id   AF-A0AAW9BTA1-F1
#
_cell.length_a   1.000
_cell.length_b   1.000
_cell.length_c   1.000
_cell.angle_alpha   90.00
_cell.angle_beta   90.00
_cell.angle_gamma   90.00
#
_symmetry.space_group_name_H-M   'P 1'
#
loop_
_entity.id
_entity.type
_entity.pdbx_description
1 polymer ?
#
loop_
_entity_poly.entity_id
_entity_poly.type
_entity_poly.pdbx_seq_one_letter_code
_entity_poly.pdbx_strand_id
1 'polypeptide(L)'
;EVVVQEAPPLYLPAGSIISGTLITGLDAPTHESARREPFPALLRIQKEAILPNRFRADIKECFLIAAGYGDLSSERAYLRGETISCVREDGGVIETRLDSYAVGEDGKAGIRGRLVSKQGQLVAKSMMAGFLQGLAGAFDVNPVPTIQTGNAGDTQLYQQVMSQEALQGAAIKGTGKALDRVAKFYLDMAENMFPVI
;
A
#
# COMPACT_ATOMS: atom_id res chain seq x y z
N GLU A 1 14.07 -18.52 32.57
CA GLU A 1 13.53 -17.16 32.40
C GLU A 1 14.68 -16.23 32.05
N VAL A 2 14.52 -15.40 31.01
CA VAL A 2 15.48 -14.33 30.74
C VAL A 2 15.14 -13.20 31.71
N VAL A 3 15.97 -13.05 32.74
CA VAL A 3 15.82 -11.97 33.71
C VAL A 3 16.28 -10.68 33.02
N VAL A 4 15.34 -9.80 32.68
CA VAL A 4 15.64 -8.45 32.20
C VAL A 4 16.14 -7.65 33.41
N GLN A 5 17.43 -7.79 33.74
CA GLN A 5 18.08 -6.88 34.68
C GLN A 5 18.26 -5.53 33.98
N GLU A 6 17.90 -4.46 34.68
CA GLU A 6 18.07 -3.08 34.25
C GLU A 6 19.57 -2.75 34.21
N ALA A 7 20.25 -3.25 33.18
CA ALA A 7 21.65 -2.98 32.90
C ALA A 7 21.83 -1.46 32.70
N PRO A 8 22.98 -0.87 33.08
CA PRO A 8 23.22 0.55 32.87
C PRO A 8 22.91 0.90 31.42
N PRO A 9 22.09 1.94 31.17
CA PRO A 9 21.51 2.19 29.87
C PRO A 9 22.63 2.37 28.85
N LEU A 10 22.62 1.54 27.81
CA LEU A 10 23.42 1.75 26.62
C LEU A 10 23.04 3.14 26.07
N TYR A 11 23.92 4.11 26.28
CA TYR A 11 23.69 5.47 25.84
C TYR A 11 24.37 5.70 24.49
N LEU A 12 23.56 5.75 23.43
CA LEU A 12 23.99 6.13 22.10
C LEU A 12 23.67 7.63 21.90
N PRO A 13 24.67 8.52 21.91
CA PRO A 13 24.43 9.94 21.66
C PRO A 13 23.90 10.18 20.24
N ALA A 14 23.18 11.28 20.06
CA ALA A 14 22.73 11.71 18.75
C ALA A 14 23.93 11.86 17.79
N GLY A 15 23.75 11.41 16.55
CA GLY A 15 24.82 11.38 15.55
C GLY A 15 25.71 10.13 15.60
N SER A 16 25.40 9.15 16.46
CA SER A 16 26.01 7.83 16.38
C SER A 16 25.64 7.13 15.07
N ILE A 17 26.63 6.53 14.42
CA ILE A 17 26.44 5.80 13.17
C ILE A 17 26.45 4.31 13.48
N ILE A 18 25.39 3.63 13.02
CA ILE A 18 25.21 2.19 13.17
C ILE A 18 25.13 1.58 11.77
N SER A 19 25.84 0.48 11.56
CA SER A 19 25.80 -0.27 10.30
C SER A 19 25.23 -1.66 10.54
N GLY A 20 24.22 -2.02 9.76
CA GLY A 20 23.55 -3.30 9.87
C GLY A 20 22.99 -3.78 8.54
N THR A 21 22.43 -4.99 8.57
CA THR A 21 21.74 -5.61 7.44
C THR A 21 20.32 -5.97 7.85
N LEU A 22 19.37 -5.70 6.97
CA LEU A 22 17.99 -6.15 7.12
C LEU A 22 17.94 -7.68 7.08
N ILE A 23 17.39 -8.30 8.13
CA ILE A 23 17.13 -9.74 8.21
C ILE A 23 15.81 -10.08 7.54
N THR A 24 14.80 -9.25 7.78
CA THR A 24 13.52 -9.35 7.09
C THR A 24 13.50 -8.35 5.93
N GLY A 25 13.11 -8.82 4.75
CA GLY A 25 12.71 -7.90 3.68
C GLY A 25 11.54 -7.03 4.13
N LEU A 26 11.44 -5.83 3.57
CA LEU A 26 10.34 -4.91 3.81
C LEU A 26 9.77 -4.49 2.46
N ASP A 27 8.53 -4.87 2.20
CA ASP A 27 7.74 -4.27 1.11
C ASP A 27 7.08 -3.02 1.71
N ALA A 28 7.69 -1.85 1.48
CA ALA A 28 7.26 -0.64 2.18
C ALA A 28 6.08 0.01 1.43
N PRO A 29 4.86 0.04 2.01
CA PRO A 29 3.71 0.64 1.34
C PRO A 29 3.87 2.16 1.24
N THR A 30 3.43 2.73 0.12
CA THR A 30 3.56 4.18 -0.15
C THR A 30 2.32 5.00 0.17
N HIS A 31 1.27 4.40 0.74
CA HIS A 31 0.01 5.10 1.05
C HIS A 31 0.13 6.01 2.28
N GLU A 32 -0.72 7.01 2.40
CA GLU A 32 -0.61 8.01 3.46
C GLU A 32 -0.77 7.40 4.87
N SER A 33 -1.66 6.42 5.05
CA SER A 33 -1.81 5.72 6.33
C SER A 33 -0.56 4.93 6.76
N ALA A 34 0.31 4.51 5.85
CA ALA A 34 1.56 3.82 6.18
C ALA A 34 2.54 4.74 6.92
N ARG A 35 2.40 6.06 6.76
CA ARG A 35 3.19 7.04 7.53
C ARG A 35 2.80 7.04 9.02
N ARG A 36 1.55 6.67 9.33
CA ARG A 36 1.02 6.56 10.69
C ARG A 36 1.26 5.18 11.29
N GLU A 37 1.06 4.14 10.47
CA GLU A 37 1.26 2.73 10.83
C GLU A 37 2.31 2.11 9.90
N PRO A 38 3.61 2.38 10.15
CA PRO A 38 4.69 1.81 9.36
C PRO A 38 4.86 0.31 9.62
N PHE A 39 5.35 -0.42 8.62
CA PHE A 39 5.56 -1.85 8.72
C PHE A 39 6.88 -2.17 9.43
N PRO A 40 6.90 -3.14 10.37
CA PRO A 40 8.11 -3.47 11.10
C PRO A 40 9.12 -4.23 10.22
N ALA A 41 10.39 -3.98 10.46
CA ALA A 41 11.54 -4.61 9.84
C ALA A 41 12.61 -4.89 10.91
N LEU A 42 13.22 -6.06 10.82
CA LEU A 42 14.29 -6.48 11.72
C LEU A 42 15.64 -6.25 11.07
N LEU A 43 16.51 -5.49 11.73
CA LEU A 43 17.89 -5.24 11.33
C LEU A 43 18.84 -5.91 12.31
N ARG A 44 19.89 -6.52 11.78
CA ARG A 44 21.01 -7.02 12.56
C ARG A 44 22.21 -6.12 12.39
N ILE A 45 22.77 -5.66 13.50
CA ILE A 45 23.91 -4.76 13.54
C ILE A 45 25.19 -5.57 13.31
N GLN A 46 26.00 -5.19 12.33
CA GLN A 46 27.18 -5.97 11.91
C GLN A 46 28.48 -5.48 12.55
N LYS A 47 28.51 -4.22 12.98
CA LYS A 47 29.72 -3.52 13.42
C LYS A 47 29.45 -2.76 14.72
N GLU A 48 30.51 -2.47 15.45
CA GLU A 48 30.49 -1.51 16.55
C GLU A 48 29.91 -0.17 16.08
N ALA A 49 29.13 0.49 16.94
CA ALA A 49 28.64 1.83 16.66
C ALA A 49 29.80 2.83 16.71
N ILE A 50 29.79 3.77 15.77
CA ILE A 50 30.73 4.89 15.75
C ILE A 50 30.04 6.06 16.45
N LEU A 51 30.59 6.48 17.58
CA LEU A 51 30.10 7.61 18.35
C LEU A 51 30.82 8.91 17.93
N PRO A 52 30.22 10.08 18.22
CA PRO A 52 30.90 11.36 18.11
C PRO A 52 32.26 11.35 18.81
N ASN A 53 33.20 12.18 18.35
CA ASN A 53 34.57 12.26 18.87
C ASN A 53 35.39 10.96 18.75
N ARG A 54 35.07 10.09 17.80
CA ARG A 54 35.78 8.82 17.50
C ARG A 54 35.68 7.76 18.61
N PHE A 55 34.71 7.88 19.51
CA PHE A 55 34.40 6.81 20.45
C PHE A 55 33.70 5.66 19.71
N ARG A 56 33.74 4.47 20.29
CA ARG A 56 33.03 3.30 19.79
C ARG A 56 32.24 2.66 20.92
N ALA A 57 31.08 2.10 20.58
CA ALA A 57 30.28 1.30 21.49
C ALA A 57 30.10 -0.09 20.88
N ASP A 58 30.33 -1.12 21.68
CA ASP A 58 30.11 -2.49 21.26
C ASP A 58 28.62 -2.81 21.31
N ILE A 59 28.03 -2.87 20.12
CA ILE A 59 26.64 -3.27 19.87
C ILE A 59 26.57 -4.27 18.71
N LYS A 60 27.68 -5.00 18.50
CA LYS A 60 27.78 -5.96 17.40
C LYS A 60 26.81 -7.12 17.61
N GLU A 61 26.17 -7.58 16.54
CA GLU A 61 25.13 -8.63 16.53
C GLU A 61 23.87 -8.29 17.35
N CYS A 62 23.70 -7.05 17.80
CA CYS A 62 22.43 -6.60 18.36
C CYS A 62 21.35 -6.51 17.28
N PHE A 63 20.11 -6.66 17.70
CA PHE A 63 18.94 -6.55 16.84
C PHE A 63 18.27 -5.19 17.02
N LEU A 64 17.95 -4.54 15.90
CA LEU A 64 17.20 -3.30 15.86
C LEU A 64 15.87 -3.56 15.16
N ILE A 65 14.78 -3.32 15.86
CA ILE A 65 13.45 -3.25 15.27
C ILE A 65 13.28 -1.83 14.75
N ALA A 66 12.98 -1.70 13.46
CA ALA A 66 12.66 -0.44 12.81
C ALA A 66 11.33 -0.57 12.09
N ALA A 67 10.55 0.50 12.03
CA ALA A 67 9.35 0.53 11.24
C ALA A 67 9.54 1.43 10.01
N GLY A 68 9.07 0.99 8.85
CA GLY A 68 9.24 1.71 7.60
C GLY A 68 8.00 1.91 6.75
N TYR A 69 8.07 2.93 5.92
CA TYR A 69 7.08 3.26 4.89
C TYR A 69 7.79 3.75 3.62
N GLY A 70 7.14 3.58 2.48
CA GLY A 70 7.67 3.99 1.18
C GLY A 70 7.26 5.40 0.80
N ASP A 71 8.11 6.12 0.08
CA ASP A 71 7.75 7.33 -0.65
C ASP A 71 7.87 7.11 -2.15
N LEU A 72 6.72 7.18 -2.84
CA LEU A 72 6.60 6.99 -4.27
C LEU A 72 7.40 8.03 -5.06
N SER A 73 7.43 9.29 -4.60
CA SER A 73 8.10 10.37 -5.35
C SER A 73 9.62 10.19 -5.39
N SER A 74 10.17 9.61 -4.33
CA SER A 74 11.61 9.48 -4.15
C SER A 74 12.13 8.06 -4.43
N GLU A 75 11.23 7.11 -4.69
CA GLU A 75 11.51 5.67 -4.81
C GLU A 75 12.35 5.15 -3.63
N ARG A 76 12.02 5.61 -2.42
CA ARG A 76 12.75 5.33 -1.18
C ARG A 76 11.86 4.81 -0.08
N ALA A 77 12.36 3.82 0.66
CA ALA A 77 11.80 3.36 1.91
C ALA A 77 12.46 4.12 3.08
N TYR A 78 11.66 4.83 3.86
CA TYR A 78 12.09 5.46 5.09
C TYR A 78 11.90 4.48 6.24
N LEU A 79 12.97 4.17 6.95
CA LEU A 79 12.93 3.35 8.18
C LEU A 79 13.20 4.24 9.38
N ARG A 80 12.42 4.05 10.44
CA ARG A 80 12.60 4.64 11.76
C ARG A 80 12.90 3.53 12.76
N GLY A 81 14.05 3.59 13.43
CA GLY A 81 14.33 2.68 14.53
C GLY A 81 13.38 2.91 15.69
N GLU A 82 12.97 1.83 16.34
CA GLU A 82 12.08 1.86 17.51
C GLU A 82 12.80 1.34 18.74
N THR A 83 13.31 0.11 18.67
CA THR A 83 13.88 -0.58 19.82
C THR A 83 15.11 -1.37 19.41
N ILE A 84 16.21 -1.18 20.15
CA ILE A 84 17.42 -2.00 20.03
C ILE A 84 17.50 -2.97 21.20
N SER A 85 17.82 -4.23 20.89
CA SER A 85 17.99 -5.30 21.85
C SER A 85 19.36 -5.97 21.68
N CYS A 86 20.12 -6.02 22.77
CA CYS A 86 21.44 -6.65 22.87
C CYS A 86 21.44 -7.63 24.03
N VAL A 87 22.03 -8.82 23.83
CA VAL A 87 22.33 -9.74 24.92
C VAL A 87 23.84 -9.67 25.17
N ARG A 88 24.23 -9.25 26.37
CA ARG A 88 25.62 -9.17 26.81
C ARG A 88 26.17 -10.57 27.11
N GLU A 89 27.50 -10.68 27.16
CA GLU A 89 28.19 -11.94 27.49
C GLU A 89 27.86 -12.47 28.90
N ASP A 90 27.49 -11.58 29.83
CA ASP A 90 27.03 -11.92 31.18
C ASP A 90 25.57 -12.43 31.23
N GLY A 91 24.89 -12.50 30.07
CA GLY A 91 23.49 -12.88 29.96
C GLY A 91 22.51 -11.74 30.26
N GLY A 92 23.01 -10.52 30.55
CA GLY A 92 22.20 -9.33 30.72
C GLY A 92 21.56 -8.89 29.40
N VAL A 93 20.27 -8.55 29.44
CA VAL A 93 19.56 -8.01 28.28
C VAL A 93 19.50 -6.49 28.38
N ILE A 94 20.01 -5.81 27.35
CA ILE A 94 19.81 -4.39 27.16
C ILE A 94 18.72 -4.23 26.11
N GLU A 95 17.58 -3.71 26.52
CA GLU A 95 16.51 -3.32 25.61
C GLU A 95 16.20 -1.85 25.84
N THR A 96 16.40 -1.03 24.81
CA THR A 96 16.15 0.41 24.91
C THR A 96 15.55 0.94 23.62
N ARG A 97 14.78 2.03 23.74
CA ARG A 97 14.27 2.74 22.58
C ARG A 97 15.41 3.46 21.87
N LEU A 98 15.42 3.38 20.54
CA LEU A 98 16.44 4.00 19.72
C LEU A 98 15.79 4.72 18.53
N ASP A 99 15.57 6.01 18.69
CA ASP A 99 15.13 6.88 17.61
C ASP A 99 16.27 7.05 16.60
N SER A 100 16.17 6.33 15.49
CA SER A 100 17.14 6.37 14.39
C SER A 100 16.42 6.44 13.05
N TYR A 101 17.13 6.85 12.01
CA TYR A 101 16.63 6.85 10.64
C TYR A 101 17.62 6.14 9.73
N ALA A 102 17.13 5.43 8.72
CA ALA A 102 17.99 4.79 7.75
C ALA A 102 18.54 5.80 6.74
N VAL A 103 19.80 5.56 6.35
CA VAL A 103 20.50 6.29 5.30
C VAL A 103 20.83 5.30 4.19
N GLY A 104 20.48 5.64 2.95
CA GLY A 104 20.80 4.83 1.79
C GLY A 104 22.30 4.85 1.46
N GLU A 105 22.70 3.97 0.54
CA GLU A 105 24.08 3.91 0.03
C GLU A 105 24.53 5.22 -0.64
N ASP A 106 23.57 6.06 -1.07
CA ASP A 106 23.81 7.37 -1.65
C ASP A 106 23.92 8.51 -0.61
N GLY A 107 23.92 8.19 0.69
CA GLY A 107 24.04 9.16 1.79
C GLY A 107 22.78 10.00 2.02
N LYS A 108 21.67 9.68 1.34
CA LYS A 108 20.38 10.34 1.52
C LYS A 108 19.53 9.61 2.56
N ALA A 109 18.61 10.34 3.18
CA ALA A 109 17.63 9.72 4.07
C ALA A 109 16.73 8.75 3.31
N GLY A 110 16.54 7.56 3.87
CA GLY A 110 15.80 6.46 3.26
C GLY A 110 16.67 5.59 2.35
N ILE A 111 16.29 4.32 2.23
CA ILE A 111 16.95 3.32 1.39
C ILE A 111 16.25 3.32 0.03
N ARG A 112 17.02 3.39 -1.06
CA ARG A 112 16.44 3.25 -2.40
C ARG A 112 15.94 1.83 -2.60
N GLY A 113 14.70 1.70 -3.06
CA GLY A 113 14.07 0.41 -3.34
C GLY A 113 13.56 0.32 -4.78
N ARG A 114 12.94 -0.80 -5.11
CA ARG A 114 12.37 -1.02 -6.43
C ARG A 114 10.87 -0.79 -6.34
N LEU A 115 10.39 0.26 -6.98
CA LEU A 115 8.96 0.51 -7.07
C LEU A 115 8.26 -0.63 -7.82
N VAL A 116 7.39 -1.35 -7.11
CA VAL A 116 6.49 -2.34 -7.69
C VAL A 116 5.07 -1.81 -7.59
N SER A 117 4.56 -1.32 -8.72
CA SER A 117 3.15 -0.92 -8.84
C SER A 117 2.35 -2.01 -9.54
N LYS A 118 1.22 -2.40 -8.92
CA LYS A 118 0.21 -3.27 -9.54
C LYS A 118 -0.86 -2.48 -10.29
N GLN A 119 -0.83 -1.15 -10.22
CA GLN A 119 -1.83 -0.26 -10.82
C GLN A 119 -1.77 -0.24 -12.35
N GLY A 120 -0.60 -0.43 -12.96
CA GLY A 120 -0.44 -0.37 -14.43
C GLY A 120 -1.26 -1.43 -15.18
N GLN A 121 -1.36 -2.64 -14.63
CA GLN A 121 -2.19 -3.70 -15.23
C GLN A 121 -3.68 -3.37 -15.12
N LEU A 122 -4.09 -2.65 -14.08
CA LEU A 122 -5.47 -2.26 -13.91
C LEU A 122 -5.84 -1.07 -14.80
N VAL A 123 -4.98 -0.04 -14.90
CA VAL A 123 -5.19 1.08 -15.83
C VAL A 123 -5.36 0.56 -17.24
N ALA A 124 -4.50 -0.36 -17.70
CA ALA A 124 -4.65 -1.00 -19.00
C ALA A 124 -5.97 -1.77 -19.16
N LYS A 125 -6.40 -2.52 -18.13
CA LYS A 125 -7.69 -3.23 -18.14
C LYS A 125 -8.88 -2.27 -18.15
N SER A 126 -8.82 -1.17 -17.40
CA SER A 126 -9.86 -0.14 -17.35
C SER A 126 -9.97 0.62 -18.67
N MET A 127 -8.84 0.91 -19.33
CA MET A 127 -8.81 1.51 -20.68
C MET A 127 -9.40 0.54 -21.72
N MET A 128 -9.06 -0.74 -21.66
CA MET A 128 -9.64 -1.75 -22.55
C MET A 128 -11.15 -1.91 -22.32
N ALA A 129 -11.59 -1.96 -21.06
CA ALA A 129 -13.01 -2.01 -20.71
C ALA A 129 -13.75 -0.75 -21.16
N GLY A 130 -13.18 0.44 -20.96
CA GLY A 130 -13.75 1.71 -21.44
C GLY A 130 -13.82 1.80 -22.97
N PHE A 131 -12.82 1.26 -23.68
CA PHE A 131 -12.85 1.15 -25.15
C PHE A 131 -13.95 0.20 -25.62
N LEU A 132 -14.07 -0.98 -25.00
CA LEU A 132 -15.14 -1.94 -25.31
C LEU A 132 -16.53 -1.37 -24.97
N GLN A 133 -16.67 -0.66 -23.85
CA GLN A 133 -17.91 0.01 -23.47
C GLN A 133 -18.25 1.17 -24.42
N GLY A 134 -17.25 1.93 -24.89
CA GLY A 134 -17.44 2.97 -25.90
C GLY A 134 -17.90 2.42 -27.25
N LEU A 135 -17.34 1.28 -27.69
CA LEU A 135 -17.83 0.56 -28.86
C LEU A 135 -19.24 0.01 -28.65
N ALA A 136 -19.52 -0.63 -27.51
CA ALA A 136 -20.85 -1.14 -27.19
C ALA A 136 -21.90 -0.02 -27.09
N GLY A 137 -21.54 1.14 -26.53
CA GLY A 137 -22.37 2.34 -26.47
C GLY A 137 -22.65 2.96 -27.84
N ALA A 138 -21.75 2.79 -28.82
CA ALA A 138 -21.99 3.20 -30.20
C ALA A 138 -22.96 2.27 -30.96
N PHE A 139 -23.11 1.03 -30.48
CA PHE A 139 -24.15 0.09 -30.94
C PHE A 139 -25.42 0.13 -30.08
N ASP A 140 -25.48 1.01 -29.06
CA ASP A 140 -26.64 1.16 -28.20
C ASP A 140 -27.73 1.92 -28.97
N VAL A 141 -28.82 1.23 -29.23
CA VAL A 141 -29.94 1.76 -30.02
C VAL A 141 -30.72 2.71 -29.11
N ASN A 142 -30.43 4.00 -29.19
CA ASN A 142 -31.21 5.02 -28.46
C ASN A 142 -32.70 4.84 -28.80
N PRO A 143 -33.58 4.50 -27.85
CA PRO A 143 -35.01 4.43 -28.10
C PRO A 143 -35.48 5.86 -28.34
N VAL A 144 -35.74 6.20 -29.60
CA VAL A 144 -36.36 7.47 -29.97
C VAL A 144 -37.73 7.51 -29.31
N PRO A 145 -38.04 8.50 -28.45
CA PRO A 145 -39.39 8.64 -27.92
C PRO A 145 -40.32 8.94 -29.09
N THR A 146 -41.09 7.94 -29.52
CA THR A 146 -42.15 8.14 -30.50
C THR A 146 -43.25 8.90 -29.78
N ILE A 147 -43.37 10.20 -30.09
CA ILE A 147 -44.52 10.99 -29.65
C ILE A 147 -45.73 10.42 -30.39
N GLN A 148 -46.62 9.73 -29.66
CA GLN A 148 -47.92 9.29 -30.17
C GLN A 148 -48.79 10.52 -30.44
N THR A 149 -48.84 10.99 -31.68
CA THR A 149 -49.85 11.96 -32.15
C THR A 149 -51.02 11.21 -32.77
N GLY A 150 -51.92 10.68 -31.93
CA GLY A 150 -53.15 10.02 -32.40
C GLY A 150 -54.11 9.62 -31.28
N ASN A 151 -55.18 10.41 -31.13
CA ASN A 151 -56.45 10.22 -30.40
C ASN A 151 -56.44 9.71 -28.94
N ALA A 152 -56.86 10.62 -28.06
CA ALA A 152 -57.39 10.34 -26.73
C ALA A 152 -58.64 9.47 -26.81
N GLY A 153 -58.54 8.21 -26.35
CA GLY A 153 -59.65 7.27 -26.33
C GLY A 153 -59.26 5.98 -25.62
N ASP A 154 -59.28 6.04 -24.29
CA ASP A 154 -59.56 4.93 -23.38
C ASP A 154 -59.10 3.52 -23.79
N THR A 155 -57.81 3.22 -23.58
CA THR A 155 -57.34 1.86 -23.23
C THR A 155 -55.92 1.96 -22.69
N GLN A 156 -55.72 1.61 -21.42
CA GLN A 156 -54.39 1.37 -20.85
C GLN A 156 -53.78 0.15 -21.54
N LEU A 157 -53.07 0.38 -22.65
CA LEU A 157 -52.23 -0.62 -23.27
C LEU A 157 -50.98 -0.76 -22.41
N TYR A 158 -51.03 -1.70 -21.44
CA TYR A 158 -49.81 -2.30 -20.93
C TYR A 158 -49.07 -2.87 -22.16
N GLN A 159 -47.96 -2.22 -22.53
CA GLN A 159 -46.99 -2.75 -23.47
C GLN A 159 -46.68 -4.17 -22.99
N GLN A 160 -47.07 -5.17 -23.77
CA GLN A 160 -46.81 -6.58 -23.49
C GLN A 160 -45.36 -6.71 -22.99
N VAL A 161 -45.18 -7.17 -21.75
CA VAL A 161 -43.90 -7.45 -21.08
C VAL A 161 -43.20 -8.68 -21.71
N MET A 162 -43.50 -8.97 -22.98
CA MET A 162 -43.08 -10.15 -23.72
C MET A 162 -42.82 -9.81 -25.21
N SER A 163 -42.24 -8.64 -25.51
CA SER A 163 -41.52 -8.47 -26.77
C SER A 163 -40.03 -8.75 -26.54
N GLN A 164 -39.35 -9.35 -27.54
CA GLN A 164 -37.91 -9.60 -27.46
C GLN A 164 -37.14 -8.31 -27.14
N GLU A 165 -37.63 -7.13 -27.54
CA GLU A 165 -36.98 -5.85 -27.26
C GLU A 165 -37.15 -5.38 -25.80
N ALA A 166 -38.27 -5.68 -25.13
CA ALA A 166 -38.47 -5.35 -23.71
C ALA A 166 -37.61 -6.24 -22.79
N LEU A 167 -37.45 -7.52 -23.16
CA LEU A 167 -36.52 -8.44 -22.49
C LEU A 167 -35.07 -7.99 -22.69
N GLN A 168 -34.73 -7.50 -23.89
CA GLN A 168 -33.42 -6.94 -24.21
C GLN A 168 -33.16 -5.64 -23.44
N GLY A 169 -34.14 -4.73 -23.35
CA GLY A 169 -34.03 -3.49 -22.56
C GLY A 169 -34.00 -3.71 -21.04
N ALA A 170 -34.71 -4.72 -20.53
CA ALA A 170 -34.65 -5.12 -19.12
C ALA A 170 -33.36 -5.90 -18.78
N ALA A 171 -32.85 -6.71 -19.72
CA ALA A 171 -31.52 -7.29 -19.63
C ALA A 171 -30.47 -6.18 -19.59
N ILE A 172 -30.55 -5.16 -20.45
CA ILE A 172 -29.60 -4.03 -20.47
C ILE A 172 -29.66 -3.23 -19.15
N LYS A 173 -30.85 -2.93 -18.62
CA LYS A 173 -30.99 -2.26 -17.31
C LYS A 173 -30.57 -3.11 -16.11
N GLY A 174 -30.81 -4.43 -16.14
CA GLY A 174 -30.40 -5.37 -15.09
C GLY A 174 -28.91 -5.66 -15.10
N THR A 175 -28.32 -5.72 -16.30
CA THR A 175 -26.87 -5.85 -16.52
C THR A 175 -26.17 -4.58 -16.07
N GLY A 176 -26.73 -3.39 -16.30
CA GLY A 176 -26.18 -2.12 -15.78
C GLY A 176 -25.96 -2.11 -14.26
N LYS A 177 -26.96 -2.51 -13.46
CA LYS A 177 -26.81 -2.59 -11.98
C LYS A 177 -25.83 -3.68 -11.52
N ALA A 178 -25.74 -4.80 -12.24
CA ALA A 178 -24.79 -5.86 -11.93
C ALA A 178 -23.36 -5.46 -12.31
N LEU A 179 -23.19 -4.84 -13.48
CA LEU A 179 -21.93 -4.26 -13.95
C LEU A 179 -21.48 -3.11 -13.06
N ASP A 180 -22.36 -2.23 -12.59
CA ASP A 180 -22.04 -1.17 -11.64
C ASP A 180 -21.53 -1.73 -10.31
N ARG A 181 -22.10 -2.84 -9.82
CA ARG A 181 -21.61 -3.52 -8.61
C ARG A 181 -20.26 -4.19 -8.82
N VAL A 182 -20.06 -4.84 -9.96
CA VAL A 182 -18.79 -5.46 -10.33
C VAL A 182 -17.71 -4.38 -10.53
N ALA A 183 -18.05 -3.28 -11.20
CA ALA A 183 -17.17 -2.12 -11.36
C ALA A 183 -16.82 -1.52 -10.00
N LYS A 184 -17.80 -1.29 -9.11
CA LYS A 184 -17.53 -0.82 -7.74
C LYS A 184 -16.65 -1.79 -6.95
N PHE A 185 -16.91 -3.09 -7.01
CA PHE A 185 -16.04 -4.09 -6.37
C PHE A 185 -14.60 -4.05 -6.89
N TYR A 186 -14.42 -3.91 -8.21
CA TYR A 186 -13.08 -3.78 -8.81
C TYR A 186 -12.43 -2.42 -8.53
N LEU A 187 -13.20 -1.34 -8.41
CA LEU A 187 -12.73 -0.02 -8.01
C LEU A 187 -12.31 -0.01 -6.53
N ASP A 188 -13.10 -0.59 -5.63
CA ASP A 188 -12.76 -0.73 -4.22
C ASP A 188 -11.50 -1.60 -4.06
N MET A 189 -11.38 -2.69 -4.83
CA MET A 189 -10.16 -3.51 -4.84
C MET A 189 -8.96 -2.74 -5.39
N ALA A 190 -9.16 -1.86 -6.38
CA ALA A 190 -8.13 -1.01 -6.94
C ALA A 190 -7.64 0.06 -5.97
N GLU A 191 -8.56 0.69 -5.23
CA GLU A 191 -8.27 1.72 -4.24
C GLU A 191 -7.47 1.13 -3.06
N ASN A 192 -7.68 -0.15 -2.74
CA ASN A 192 -6.92 -0.88 -1.73
C ASN A 192 -5.55 -1.41 -2.23
N MET A 193 -5.24 -1.25 -3.53
CA MET A 193 -3.96 -1.68 -4.11
C MET A 193 -2.97 -0.51 -4.18
N PHE A 194 -2.09 -0.45 -3.17
CA PHE A 194 -1.06 0.57 -3.10
C PHE A 194 0.26 0.12 -3.75
N PRO A 195 1.04 1.06 -4.32
CA PRO A 195 2.42 0.76 -4.70
C PRO A 195 3.23 0.40 -3.45
N VAL A 196 4.21 -0.47 -3.65
CA VAL A 196 5.21 -0.84 -2.63
C VAL A 196 6.61 -0.63 -3.18
N ILE A 197 7.56 -0.35 -2.30
CA ILE A 197 8.98 -0.09 -2.60
C ILE A 197 9.85 -1.16 -1.95
#